data_AF-A0A1Y4J4Z9-F1
#
_entry.id   AF-A0A1Y4J4Z9-F1
#
_cell.length_a   1.000
_cell.length_b   1.000
_cell.length_c   1.000
_cell.angle_alpha   90.00
_cell.angle_beta   90.00
_cell.angle_gamma   90.00
#
_symmetry.space_group_name_H-M   'P 1'
#
loop_
_entity.id
_entity.type
_entity.pdbx_description
1 polymer ?
#
loop_
_entity_poly.entity_id
_entity_poly.type
_entity_poly.pdbx_seq_one_letter_code
_entity_poly.pdbx_strand_id
1 'polypeptide(L)'
;MSYLEIYFLLLEQINDKFIYLKSYIYIIFVINNQFIMSHIVFYIKLEPYLKQWLHNSLGNPVVFPPQSNENAVIRRFLRKRPPEVQPEMAEDELTAIVIPDSKAKPPQYYNYLGKKAKAAVKETIEDLFRANLWNEMSDLTKRDCGLNKTIAAWCEMHGIDDDYSETVRQKYYRMRTSYSRRGIFLGSLTRKHSDE
;
A
#
# COMPACT_ATOMS: atom_id res chain seq x y z
N MET A 1 12.73 -39.20 -14.34
CA MET A 1 12.27 -38.99 -12.96
C MET A 1 11.27 -37.85 -12.96
N SER A 2 10.05 -38.15 -12.55
CA SER A 2 8.96 -37.19 -12.48
C SER A 2 9.22 -36.23 -11.32
N TYR A 3 8.83 -34.95 -11.44
CA TYR A 3 8.91 -33.97 -10.34
C TYR A 3 8.24 -34.46 -9.04
N LEU A 4 7.30 -35.41 -9.13
CA LEU A 4 6.69 -36.09 -7.97
C LEU A 4 7.66 -36.96 -7.17
N GLU A 5 8.63 -37.61 -7.81
CA GLU A 5 9.59 -38.49 -7.10
C GLU A 5 10.60 -37.67 -6.28
N ILE A 6 10.96 -36.47 -6.75
CA ILE A 6 11.83 -35.54 -6.02
C ILE A 6 11.09 -34.97 -4.79
N TYR A 7 9.79 -34.69 -4.92
CA TYR A 7 8.96 -34.20 -3.81
C TYR A 7 8.78 -35.26 -2.71
N PHE A 8 8.66 -36.54 -3.10
CA PHE A 8 8.56 -37.65 -2.16
C PHE A 8 9.86 -37.92 -1.40
N LEU A 9 11.01 -37.83 -2.08
CA LEU A 9 12.32 -38.00 -1.44
C LEU A 9 12.69 -36.85 -0.48
N LEU A 10 12.24 -35.63 -0.76
CA LEU A 10 12.41 -34.48 0.15
C LEU A 10 11.54 -34.58 1.41
N LEU A 11 10.42 -35.30 1.34
CA LEU A 11 9.50 -35.51 2.46
C LEU A 11 9.97 -36.59 3.45
N GLU A 12 10.72 -37.60 3.01
CA GLU A 12 11.23 -38.64 3.93
C GLU A 12 12.34 -38.14 4.86
N GLN A 13 13.02 -37.04 4.52
CA GLN A 13 14.13 -36.50 5.32
C GLN A 13 13.68 -35.53 6.43
N ILE A 14 12.39 -35.16 6.47
CA ILE A 14 11.80 -34.28 7.49
C ILE A 14 10.83 -35.11 8.33
N ASN A 15 11.36 -36.17 8.91
CA ASN A 15 10.65 -37.00 9.86
C ASN A 15 10.88 -36.44 11.26
N ASP A 16 9.99 -35.55 11.72
CA ASP A 16 9.51 -35.57 13.10
C ASP A 16 8.36 -34.57 13.28
N LYS A 17 7.17 -35.14 13.53
CA LYS A 17 5.89 -34.49 13.94
C LYS A 17 4.97 -33.98 12.82
N PHE A 18 4.48 -34.91 12.01
CA PHE A 18 3.19 -34.74 11.33
C PHE A 18 2.04 -35.19 12.25
N ILE A 19 1.34 -34.23 12.88
CA ILE A 19 0.04 -34.50 13.48
C ILE A 19 -1.00 -34.36 12.37
N TYR A 20 -1.39 -35.48 11.77
CA TYR A 20 -2.54 -35.56 10.88
C TYR A 20 -3.83 -35.51 11.71
N LEU A 21 -4.58 -34.41 11.62
CA LEU A 21 -5.96 -34.36 12.09
C LEU A 21 -6.90 -34.20 10.90
N LYS A 22 -7.58 -35.32 10.59
CA LYS A 22 -8.71 -35.42 9.65
C LYS A 22 -9.83 -34.48 10.09
N SER A 23 -10.00 -33.39 9.36
CA SER A 23 -11.27 -32.83 8.86
C SER A 23 -10.93 -31.44 8.34
N TYR A 24 -11.43 -31.08 7.15
CA TYR A 24 -11.36 -29.74 6.54
C TYR A 24 -11.08 -28.65 7.57
N ILE A 25 -9.94 -27.95 7.52
CA ILE A 25 -9.61 -26.66 8.18
C ILE A 25 -8.08 -26.59 8.50
N TYR A 26 -7.39 -25.58 7.96
CA TYR A 26 -5.98 -25.15 8.15
C TYR A 26 -4.83 -26.14 7.88
N ILE A 27 -4.06 -25.90 6.82
CA ILE A 27 -2.67 -26.36 6.75
C ILE A 27 -1.83 -25.32 7.49
N ILE A 28 -1.43 -25.65 8.72
CA ILE A 28 -0.51 -24.83 9.53
C ILE A 28 0.91 -25.26 9.14
N PHE A 29 1.63 -24.42 8.37
CA PHE A 29 3.07 -24.55 8.24
C PHE A 29 3.73 -23.88 9.45
N VAL A 30 4.26 -24.67 10.39
CA VAL A 30 5.13 -24.16 11.46
C VAL A 30 6.56 -24.31 10.99
N ILE A 31 7.10 -23.27 10.34
CA ILE A 31 8.54 -23.11 10.12
C ILE A 31 9.00 -22.02 11.08
N ASN A 32 9.90 -22.35 12.02
CA ASN A 32 10.58 -21.39 12.90
C ASN A 32 9.69 -20.42 13.70
N ASN A 33 8.67 -20.94 14.40
CA ASN A 33 7.90 -20.17 15.40
C ASN A 33 7.26 -18.86 14.88
N GLN A 34 7.16 -18.69 13.56
CA GLN A 34 6.38 -17.63 12.92
C GLN A 34 5.07 -18.23 12.42
N PHE A 35 3.96 -17.76 12.97
CA PHE A 35 2.64 -18.01 12.39
C PHE A 35 2.60 -17.35 11.01
N ILE A 36 2.70 -18.14 9.94
CA ILE A 36 2.46 -17.65 8.59
C ILE A 36 0.94 -17.50 8.45
N MET A 37 0.40 -16.34 8.84
CA MET A 37 -0.95 -15.96 8.45
C MET A 37 -0.93 -15.66 6.96
N SER A 38 -1.50 -16.56 6.15
CA SER A 38 -1.71 -16.27 4.73
C SER A 38 -2.73 -15.14 4.59
N HIS A 39 -2.26 -13.93 4.32
CA HIS A 39 -3.13 -12.80 4.03
C HIS A 39 -3.81 -13.00 2.67
N ILE A 40 -5.14 -12.85 2.62
CA ILE A 40 -5.87 -12.79 1.35
C ILE A 40 -5.72 -11.37 0.81
N VAL A 41 -5.13 -11.25 -0.38
CA VAL A 41 -4.83 -9.97 -1.02
C VAL A 41 -5.67 -9.76 -2.27
N PHE A 42 -5.80 -8.51 -2.69
CA PHE A 42 -6.16 -8.15 -4.05
C PHE A 42 -5.06 -7.31 -4.68
N TYR A 43 -5.04 -7.26 -6.00
CA TYR A 43 -4.00 -6.56 -6.75
C TYR A 43 -4.51 -5.28 -7.39
N ILE A 44 -3.71 -4.21 -7.33
CA ILE A 44 -4.03 -2.93 -7.95
C ILE A 44 -2.80 -2.34 -8.64
N LYS A 45 -3.00 -1.74 -9.83
CA LYS A 45 -1.95 -1.01 -10.53
C LYS A 45 -1.87 0.43 -10.01
N LEU A 46 -0.76 0.77 -9.36
CA LEU A 46 -0.48 2.10 -8.84
C LEU A 46 0.60 2.79 -9.66
N GLU A 47 0.70 4.11 -9.51
CA GLU A 47 1.87 4.85 -10.02
C GLU A 47 3.13 4.41 -9.24
N PRO A 48 4.31 4.30 -9.88
CA PRO A 48 5.49 3.73 -9.23
C PRO A 48 5.86 4.36 -7.88
N TYR A 49 5.84 5.69 -7.78
CA TYR A 49 6.14 6.39 -6.52
C TYR A 49 5.13 6.09 -5.40
N LEU A 50 3.85 5.83 -5.73
CA LEU A 50 2.85 5.44 -4.72
C LEU A 50 3.11 4.02 -4.23
N LYS A 51 3.46 3.11 -5.16
CA LYS A 51 3.83 1.74 -4.82
C LYS A 51 5.04 1.73 -3.91
N GLN A 52 6.09 2.47 -4.27
CA GLN A 52 7.32 2.62 -3.47
C GLN A 52 7.02 3.19 -2.08
N TRP A 53 6.30 4.31 -2.03
CA TRP A 53 5.89 4.95 -0.79
C TRP A 53 5.09 4.00 0.12
N LEU A 54 4.09 3.28 -0.43
CA LEU A 54 3.28 2.34 0.33
C LEU A 54 4.10 1.14 0.83
N HIS A 55 4.96 0.57 0.00
CA HIS A 55 5.81 -0.55 0.39
C HIS A 55 6.77 -0.16 1.51
N ASN A 56 7.36 1.04 1.43
CA ASN A 56 8.23 1.56 2.48
C ASN A 56 7.45 1.84 3.78
N SER A 57 6.23 2.38 3.67
CA SER A 57 5.45 2.83 4.84
C SER A 57 4.66 1.71 5.53
N LEU A 58 4.14 0.75 4.76
CA LEU A 58 3.16 -0.25 5.22
C LEU A 58 3.56 -1.70 4.88
N GLY A 59 4.73 -1.90 4.28
CA GLY A 59 5.25 -3.21 3.90
C GLY A 59 4.71 -3.77 2.58
N ASN A 60 5.16 -4.98 2.26
CA ASN A 60 4.73 -5.74 1.09
C ASN A 60 4.42 -7.18 1.51
N PRO A 61 3.15 -7.63 1.51
CA PRO A 61 1.96 -6.91 0.99
C PRO A 61 1.57 -5.72 1.87
N VAL A 62 0.89 -4.74 1.27
CA VAL A 62 0.43 -3.52 1.96
C VAL A 62 -0.69 -3.86 2.94
N VAL A 63 -0.49 -3.54 4.21
CA VAL A 63 -1.49 -3.70 5.27
C VAL A 63 -1.88 -2.32 5.81
N PHE A 64 -3.12 -1.89 5.54
CA PHE A 64 -3.63 -0.65 6.12
C PHE A 64 -3.99 -0.82 7.60
N PRO A 65 -3.76 0.20 8.45
CA PRO A 65 -4.12 0.16 9.86
C PRO A 65 -5.60 -0.18 10.11
N PRO A 66 -5.92 -0.85 11.23
CA PRO A 66 -7.30 -1.02 11.65
C PRO A 66 -8.03 0.33 11.70
N GLN A 67 -9.28 0.37 11.24
CA GLN A 67 -10.13 1.58 11.22
C GLN A 67 -9.70 2.68 10.23
N SER A 68 -8.71 2.43 9.36
CA SER A 68 -8.35 3.40 8.32
C SER A 68 -9.47 3.61 7.29
N ASN A 69 -9.43 4.75 6.60
CA ASN A 69 -10.39 5.10 5.55
C ASN A 69 -10.30 4.11 4.37
N GLU A 70 -9.09 3.69 3.99
CA GLU A 70 -8.83 2.72 2.93
C GLU A 70 -9.51 1.39 3.25
N ASN A 71 -9.37 0.92 4.49
CA ASN A 71 -10.05 -0.29 4.95
C ASN A 71 -11.57 -0.14 4.98
N ALA A 72 -12.10 1.06 5.25
CA ALA A 72 -13.53 1.32 5.13
C ALA A 72 -14.02 1.24 3.67
N VAL A 73 -13.28 1.86 2.74
CA VAL A 73 -13.57 1.83 1.29
C VAL A 73 -13.49 0.41 0.74
N ILE A 74 -12.43 -0.34 1.07
CA ILE A 74 -12.26 -1.74 0.65
C ILE A 74 -13.46 -2.57 1.12
N ARG A 75 -13.79 -2.52 2.42
CA ARG A 75 -14.92 -3.29 2.99
C ARG A 75 -16.26 -2.92 2.35
N ARG A 76 -16.47 -1.64 2.03
CA ARG A 76 -17.70 -1.17 1.40
C ARG A 76 -17.93 -1.87 0.06
N PHE A 77 -16.90 -1.95 -0.78
CA PHE A 77 -17.01 -2.47 -2.15
C PHE A 77 -16.66 -3.95 -2.32
N LEU A 78 -16.14 -4.60 -1.27
CA LEU A 78 -15.83 -6.02 -1.28
C LEU A 78 -17.10 -6.86 -1.53
N ARG A 79 -17.01 -7.78 -2.48
CA ARG A 79 -18.10 -8.68 -2.88
C ARG A 79 -17.59 -10.11 -3.05
N LYS A 80 -18.52 -11.06 -3.11
CA LYS A 80 -18.20 -12.44 -3.48
C LYS A 80 -17.66 -12.48 -4.90
N ARG A 81 -16.65 -13.31 -5.15
CA ARG A 81 -16.10 -13.51 -6.49
C ARG A 81 -17.16 -14.19 -7.38
N PRO A 82 -17.48 -13.63 -8.56
CA PRO A 82 -18.33 -14.30 -9.53
C PRO A 82 -17.71 -15.64 -9.96
N PRO A 83 -18.50 -16.70 -10.19
CA PRO A 83 -17.98 -18.02 -10.60
C PRO A 83 -17.13 -17.98 -11.87
N GLU A 84 -17.43 -17.04 -12.78
CA GLU A 84 -16.79 -16.88 -14.08
C GLU A 84 -15.45 -16.14 -14.03
N VAL A 85 -15.13 -15.49 -12.89
CA VAL A 85 -13.92 -14.68 -12.76
C VAL A 85 -12.83 -15.48 -12.04
N GLN A 86 -11.74 -15.74 -12.75
CA GLN A 86 -10.55 -16.36 -12.15
C GLN A 86 -9.90 -15.42 -11.13
N PRO A 87 -9.28 -15.96 -10.06
CA PRO A 87 -8.46 -15.16 -9.17
C PRO A 87 -7.34 -14.47 -9.94
N GLU A 88 -7.10 -13.20 -9.61
CA GLU A 88 -5.95 -12.48 -10.13
C GLU A 88 -4.66 -13.04 -9.51
N MET A 89 -3.63 -13.17 -10.34
CA MET A 89 -2.31 -13.62 -9.93
C MET A 89 -1.43 -12.41 -9.61
N ALA A 90 -0.39 -12.64 -8.81
CA ALA A 90 0.64 -11.65 -8.59
C ALA A 90 1.38 -11.38 -9.91
N GLU A 91 1.50 -10.10 -10.26
CA GLU A 91 2.34 -9.61 -11.36
C GLU A 91 3.21 -8.48 -10.81
N ASP A 92 4.44 -8.34 -11.32
CA ASP A 92 5.42 -7.38 -10.81
C ASP A 92 4.93 -5.93 -10.88
N GLU A 93 4.10 -5.58 -11.86
CA GLU A 93 3.52 -4.23 -11.99
C GLU A 93 2.41 -3.93 -10.97
N LEU A 94 1.86 -4.97 -10.34
CA LEU A 94 0.73 -4.83 -9.43
C LEU A 94 1.22 -4.69 -7.99
N THR A 95 0.41 -4.01 -7.19
CA THR A 95 0.60 -3.83 -5.75
C THR A 95 -0.36 -4.75 -5.02
N ALA A 96 0.15 -5.63 -4.18
CA ALA A 96 -0.65 -6.52 -3.34
C ALA A 96 -1.14 -5.75 -2.09
N ILE A 97 -2.45 -5.70 -1.90
CA ILE A 97 -3.09 -5.06 -0.75
C ILE A 97 -3.89 -6.11 0.02
N VAL A 98 -3.67 -6.20 1.32
CA VAL A 98 -4.39 -7.13 2.20
C VAL A 98 -5.85 -6.73 2.34
N ILE A 99 -6.74 -7.71 2.19
CA ILE A 99 -8.17 -7.52 2.46
C ILE A 99 -8.37 -7.48 3.98
N PRO A 100 -8.96 -6.41 4.53
CA PRO A 100 -9.19 -6.30 5.96
C PRO A 100 -10.17 -7.36 6.44
N ASP A 101 -9.90 -7.94 7.60
CA ASP A 101 -10.81 -8.89 8.22
C ASP A 101 -12.12 -8.21 8.65
N SER A 102 -13.23 -8.94 8.52
CA SER A 102 -14.57 -8.49 8.84
C SER A 102 -15.48 -9.67 9.11
N LYS A 103 -16.08 -9.71 10.30
CA LYS A 103 -17.10 -10.71 10.65
C LYS A 103 -18.30 -10.71 9.68
N ALA A 104 -18.66 -9.55 9.16
CA ALA A 104 -19.77 -9.41 8.21
C ALA A 104 -19.38 -9.79 6.77
N LYS A 105 -18.11 -9.60 6.40
CA LYS A 105 -17.57 -9.92 5.06
C LYS A 105 -16.24 -10.67 5.19
N PRO A 106 -16.27 -11.95 5.59
CA PRO A 106 -15.08 -12.78 5.73
C PRO A 106 -14.29 -12.84 4.41
N PRO A 107 -12.99 -12.50 4.40
CA PRO A 107 -12.17 -12.47 3.18
C PRO A 107 -12.10 -13.80 2.43
N GLN A 108 -12.36 -14.93 3.09
CA GLN A 108 -12.40 -16.26 2.46
C GLN A 108 -13.49 -16.37 1.40
N TYR A 109 -14.60 -15.63 1.58
CA TYR A 109 -15.75 -15.64 0.67
C TYR A 109 -15.91 -14.32 -0.08
N TYR A 110 -15.47 -13.20 0.52
CA TYR A 110 -15.53 -11.86 -0.03
C TYR A 110 -14.11 -11.40 -0.39
N ASN A 111 -13.63 -11.76 -1.57
CA ASN A 111 -12.25 -11.45 -2.01
C ASN A 111 -12.17 -10.77 -3.38
N TYR A 112 -13.27 -10.19 -3.84
CA TYR A 112 -13.31 -9.59 -5.16
C TYR A 112 -13.67 -8.10 -5.11
N LEU A 113 -12.88 -7.29 -5.81
CA LEU A 113 -13.13 -5.88 -6.09
C LEU A 113 -13.24 -5.67 -7.61
N GLY A 114 -14.34 -5.06 -8.05
CA GLY A 114 -14.49 -4.68 -9.45
C GLY A 114 -13.58 -3.52 -9.85
N LYS A 115 -13.41 -3.31 -11.17
CA LYS A 115 -12.55 -2.24 -11.73
C LYS A 115 -12.82 -0.85 -11.13
N LYS A 116 -14.10 -0.46 -11.01
CA LYS A 116 -14.51 0.83 -10.41
C LYS A 116 -14.18 0.92 -8.91
N ALA A 117 -14.31 -0.20 -8.19
CA ALA A 117 -13.97 -0.25 -6.78
C ALA A 117 -12.45 -0.11 -6.56
N LYS A 118 -11.65 -0.77 -7.41
CA LYS A 118 -10.19 -0.57 -7.41
C LYS A 118 -9.81 0.87 -7.70
N ALA A 119 -10.47 1.52 -8.66
CA ALA A 119 -10.24 2.94 -8.93
C ALA A 119 -10.52 3.81 -7.69
N ALA A 120 -11.60 3.56 -6.96
CA ALA A 120 -11.90 4.29 -5.71
C ALA A 120 -10.83 4.03 -4.62
N VAL A 121 -10.33 2.80 -4.51
CA VAL A 121 -9.22 2.49 -3.58
C VAL A 121 -7.94 3.23 -3.99
N LYS A 122 -7.61 3.27 -5.29
CA LYS A 122 -6.46 4.04 -5.81
C LYS A 122 -6.60 5.53 -5.47
N GLU A 123 -7.77 6.12 -5.67
CA GLU A 123 -8.04 7.51 -5.33
C GLU A 123 -7.86 7.76 -3.83
N THR A 124 -8.36 6.86 -2.99
CA THR A 124 -8.19 6.96 -1.53
C THR A 124 -6.71 6.92 -1.12
N ILE A 125 -5.92 6.05 -1.75
CA ILE A 125 -4.46 5.96 -1.54
C ILE A 125 -3.76 7.25 -1.99
N GLU A 126 -4.16 7.81 -3.13
CA GLU A 126 -3.63 9.08 -3.63
C GLU A 126 -3.93 10.23 -2.66
N ASP A 127 -5.14 10.27 -2.10
CA ASP A 127 -5.52 11.29 -1.12
C ASP A 127 -4.74 11.13 0.19
N LEU A 128 -4.53 9.90 0.66
CA LEU A 128 -3.67 9.62 1.80
C LEU A 128 -2.24 10.11 1.56
N PHE A 129 -1.66 9.80 0.40
CA PHE A 129 -0.32 10.27 0.02
C PHE A 129 -0.24 11.79 0.03
N ARG A 130 -1.22 12.48 -0.59
CA ARG A 130 -1.27 13.95 -0.65
C ARG A 130 -1.40 14.56 0.74
N ALA A 131 -2.22 13.96 1.61
CA ALA A 131 -2.38 14.41 2.98
C ALA A 131 -1.06 14.26 3.76
N ASN A 132 -0.38 13.12 3.64
CA ASN A 132 0.91 12.90 4.31
C ASN A 132 1.98 13.89 3.83
N LEU A 133 2.13 14.00 2.51
CA LEU A 133 3.05 14.94 1.87
C LEU A 133 2.75 16.38 2.32
N TRP A 134 1.48 16.78 2.33
CA TRP A 134 1.09 18.11 2.77
C TRP A 134 1.48 18.39 4.23
N ASN A 135 1.12 17.47 5.13
CA ASN A 135 1.33 17.63 6.56
C ASN A 135 2.82 17.76 6.89
N GLU A 136 3.66 16.83 6.39
CA GLU A 136 5.10 16.84 6.68
C GLU A 136 5.84 18.03 6.03
N MET A 137 5.41 18.45 4.84
CA MET A 137 6.08 19.55 4.12
C MET A 137 5.64 20.94 4.60
N SER A 138 4.41 21.09 5.11
CA SER A 138 3.85 22.39 5.48
C SER A 138 4.71 23.15 6.50
N ASP A 139 5.29 22.45 7.48
CA ASP A 139 6.16 23.06 8.48
C ASP A 139 7.57 23.38 7.97
N LEU A 140 8.05 22.66 6.96
CA LEU A 140 9.37 22.87 6.37
C LEU A 140 9.40 24.09 5.45
N THR A 141 8.26 24.49 4.88
CA THR A 141 8.15 25.74 4.09
C THR A 141 8.31 27.02 4.91
N LYS A 142 8.26 26.93 6.25
CA LYS A 142 8.52 28.04 7.17
C LYS A 142 10.02 28.27 7.39
N ARG A 143 10.87 27.35 6.95
CA ARG A 143 12.33 27.38 7.15
C ARG A 143 13.02 27.82 5.85
N ASP A 144 14.20 28.44 5.98
CA ASP A 144 14.99 28.96 4.85
C ASP A 144 15.62 27.85 3.95
N CYS A 145 15.24 26.58 4.14
CA CYS A 145 15.66 25.49 3.25
C CYS A 145 14.87 25.51 1.94
N GLY A 146 15.57 25.53 0.80
CA GLY A 146 14.92 25.54 -0.52
C GLY A 146 14.01 24.32 -0.74
N LEU A 147 12.73 24.58 -1.06
CA LEU A 147 11.66 23.59 -1.18
C LEU A 147 12.02 22.38 -2.06
N ASN A 148 12.77 22.57 -3.15
CA ASN A 148 13.16 21.49 -4.05
C ASN A 148 14.08 20.46 -3.37
N LYS A 149 15.04 20.93 -2.55
CA LYS A 149 15.93 20.05 -1.79
C LYS A 149 15.16 19.32 -0.69
N THR A 150 14.25 20.02 -0.03
CA THR A 150 13.40 19.45 1.02
C THR A 150 12.51 18.33 0.48
N ILE A 151 11.89 18.51 -0.69
CA ILE A 151 11.06 17.47 -1.30
C ILE A 151 11.89 16.26 -1.75
N ALA A 152 13.11 16.48 -2.26
CA ALA A 152 14.01 15.38 -2.61
C ALA A 152 14.39 14.56 -1.37
N ALA A 153 14.81 15.22 -0.28
CA ALA A 153 15.10 14.56 0.99
C ALA A 153 13.87 13.85 1.57
N TRP A 154 12.68 14.41 1.38
CA TRP A 154 11.43 13.76 1.77
C TRP A 154 11.18 12.47 0.96
N CYS A 155 11.43 12.48 -0.35
CA CYS A 155 11.32 11.29 -1.19
C CYS A 155 12.29 10.20 -0.73
N GLU A 156 13.55 10.56 -0.46
CA GLU A 156 14.59 9.66 0.05
C GLU A 156 14.17 9.01 1.38
N MET A 157 13.70 9.82 2.34
CA MET A 157 13.22 9.35 3.65
C MET A 157 12.04 8.37 3.54
N HIS A 158 11.21 8.55 2.52
CA HIS A 158 10.01 7.76 2.28
C HIS A 158 10.20 6.60 1.27
N GLY A 159 11.44 6.33 0.86
CA GLY A 159 11.79 5.22 -0.03
C GLY A 159 11.30 5.39 -1.47
N ILE A 160 11.16 6.62 -1.94
CA ILE A 160 10.77 6.95 -3.32
C ILE A 160 12.04 7.26 -4.11
N ASP A 161 12.21 6.61 -5.26
CA ASP A 161 13.39 6.80 -6.10
C ASP A 161 13.49 8.22 -6.67
N ASP A 162 14.72 8.68 -6.90
CA ASP A 162 15.03 10.02 -7.41
C ASP A 162 14.33 10.34 -8.74
N ASP A 163 14.13 9.34 -9.60
CA ASP A 163 13.41 9.43 -10.87
C ASP A 163 11.97 9.96 -10.71
N TYR A 164 11.38 9.74 -9.53
CA TYR A 164 10.02 10.19 -9.24
C TYR A 164 9.96 11.46 -8.38
N SER A 165 11.09 11.98 -7.90
CA SER A 165 11.15 13.18 -7.06
C SER A 165 10.51 14.41 -7.71
N GLU A 166 10.72 14.60 -9.03
CA GLU A 166 10.09 15.69 -9.79
C GLU A 166 8.56 15.52 -9.88
N THR A 167 8.07 14.29 -9.97
CA THR A 167 6.62 14.02 -9.99
C THR A 167 5.98 14.40 -8.65
N VAL A 168 6.61 14.03 -7.53
CA VAL A 168 6.16 14.42 -6.18
C VAL A 168 6.21 15.94 -6.01
N ARG A 169 7.28 16.58 -6.47
CA ARG A 169 7.46 18.04 -6.45
C ARG A 169 6.33 18.76 -7.19
N GLN A 170 6.00 18.34 -8.41
CA GLN A 170 4.91 18.94 -9.17
C GLN A 170 3.55 18.76 -8.48
N LYS A 171 3.29 17.60 -7.86
CA LYS A 171 2.07 17.38 -7.09
C LYS A 171 1.96 18.37 -5.92
N TYR A 172 3.04 18.56 -5.16
CA TYR A 172 3.07 19.54 -4.08
C TYR A 172 2.80 20.97 -4.58
N TYR A 173 3.46 21.41 -5.65
CA TYR A 173 3.22 22.73 -6.25
C TYR A 173 1.79 22.91 -6.75
N ARG A 174 1.18 21.89 -7.36
CA ARG A 174 -0.23 21.93 -7.81
C ARG A 174 -1.17 22.11 -6.62
N MET A 175 -0.95 21.38 -5.53
CA MET A 175 -1.73 21.54 -4.30
C MET A 175 -1.62 22.98 -3.77
N ARG A 176 -0.39 23.47 -3.56
CA ARG A 176 -0.15 24.84 -3.06
C ARG A 176 -0.76 25.91 -3.97
N THR A 177 -0.60 25.79 -5.29
CA THR A 177 -1.13 26.75 -6.27
C THR A 177 -2.66 26.78 -6.28
N SER A 178 -3.32 25.63 -6.10
CA SER A 178 -4.79 25.54 -6.04
C SER A 178 -5.36 26.40 -4.91
N TYR A 179 -4.71 26.40 -3.75
CA TYR A 179 -5.10 27.24 -2.62
C TYR A 179 -4.73 28.70 -2.80
N SER A 180 -3.52 29.01 -3.30
CA SER A 180 -3.09 30.39 -3.55
C SER A 180 -4.04 31.12 -4.52
N ARG A 181 -4.54 30.43 -5.56
CA ARG A 181 -5.52 30.99 -6.51
C ARG A 181 -6.86 31.35 -5.86
N ARG A 182 -7.17 30.78 -4.70
CA ARG A 182 -8.38 31.06 -3.91
C ARG A 182 -8.11 32.04 -2.75
N GLY A 183 -6.94 32.69 -2.73
CA GLY A 183 -6.55 33.62 -1.66
C GLY A 183 -6.11 32.94 -0.37
N ILE A 184 -5.99 31.61 -0.35
CA ILE A 184 -5.53 30.85 0.81
C ILE A 184 -4.03 30.63 0.66
N PHE A 185 -3.23 31.49 1.31
CA PHE A 185 -1.78 31.39 1.26
C PHE A 185 -1.28 30.36 2.28
N LEU A 186 -0.70 29.29 1.76
CA LEU A 186 -0.16 28.19 2.56
C LEU A 186 1.37 28.27 2.74
N GLY A 187 1.97 29.39 2.36
CA GLY A 187 3.39 29.69 2.63
C GLY A 187 3.53 30.81 3.65
N SER A 188 4.77 31.19 3.97
CA SER A 188 5.02 32.34 4.83
C SER A 188 4.61 33.66 4.16
N LEU A 189 3.85 34.49 4.89
CA LEU A 189 3.52 35.87 4.49
C LEU A 189 4.65 36.86 4.80
N THR A 190 5.69 36.45 5.54
CA THR A 190 6.86 37.30 5.77
C THR A 190 7.69 37.39 4.50
N ARG A 191 7.34 38.38 3.68
CA ARG A 191 8.33 39.09 2.88
C ARG A 191 9.36 39.61 3.89
N LYS A 192 10.53 38.96 4.00
CA LYS A 192 11.68 39.62 4.66
C LYS A 192 11.86 40.91 3.87
N HIS A 193 11.57 42.04 4.51
CA HIS A 193 12.10 43.32 4.06
C HIS A 193 13.61 43.12 4.09
N SER A 194 14.25 43.12 2.93
CA SER A 194 15.70 43.29 2.88
C SER A 194 15.93 44.74 3.30
N ASP A 195 16.12 44.92 4.60
CA ASP A 195 16.84 46.09 5.09
C ASP A 195 18.33 45.75 4.91
N GLU A 196 19.01 46.66 4.21
CA GLU A 196 20.43 46.72 3.82
C GLU A 196 20.81 46.13 2.44
#